data_AF-A0A928WRS7-F1
#
_entry.id   AF-A0A928WRS7-F1
#
_cell.length_a   1.000
_cell.length_b   1.000
_cell.length_c   1.000
_cell.angle_alpha   90.00
_cell.angle_beta   90.00
_cell.angle_gamma   90.00
#
_symmetry.space_group_name_H-M   'P 1'
#
loop_
_entity.id
_entity.type
_entity.pdbx_description
1 polymer ?
#
loop_
_entity_poly.entity_id
_entity_poly.type
_entity_poly.pdbx_seq_one_letter_code
_entity_poly.pdbx_strand_id
1 'polypeptide(L)' 'MTLRELDVDLWVAEQPLRYMGLNVGTRMTVVRSQSKGELPNSLLTIVSPIELSNSLQTQLDQLGTVTNLIA' A
#
# COMPACT_ATOMS: atom_id res chain seq x y z
N MET A 1 6.89 -7.65 8.18
CA MET A 1 6.58 -6.24 7.89
C MET A 1 5.08 -6.04 7.97
N THR A 2 4.60 -4.91 8.51
CA THR A 2 3.18 -4.70 8.85
C THR A 2 2.61 -3.43 8.25
N LEU A 3 1.37 -3.52 7.76
CA LEU A 3 0.57 -2.39 7.32
C LEU A 3 -0.09 -1.77 8.56
N ARG A 4 0.03 -0.46 8.71
CA ARG A 4 -0.50 0.29 9.84
C ARG A 4 -1.48 1.35 9.36
N GLU A 5 -2.66 1.39 9.95
CA GLU A 5 -3.63 2.47 9.71
C GLU A 5 -3.08 3.79 10.26
N LEU A 6 -3.15 4.84 9.43
CA LEU A 6 -2.72 6.19 9.79
C LEU A 6 -3.94 7.09 9.97
N ASP A 7 -4.99 6.90 9.16
CA ASP A 7 -6.27 7.59 9.24
C ASP A 7 -7.35 6.76 8.50
N VAL A 8 -8.60 7.24 8.50
CA VAL A 8 -9.68 6.69 7.70
C VAL A 8 -9.24 6.58 6.25
N ASP A 9 -9.36 5.37 5.69
CA ASP A 9 -9.02 5.08 4.30
C ASP A 9 -7.53 5.28 3.94
N LEU A 10 -6.64 5.36 4.94
CA LEU A 10 -5.21 5.63 4.77
C LEU A 10 -4.34 4.71 5.63
N TRP A 11 -3.47 3.93 4.97
CA TRP A 11 -2.50 3.05 5.62
C TRP A 11 -1.09 3.30 5.13
N VAL A 12 -0.12 2.91 5.96
CA VAL A 12 1.30 2.99 5.64
C VAL A 12 2.01 1.70 6.00
N ALA A 13 3.03 1.33 5.23
CA ALA A 13 3.96 0.26 5.58
C ALA A 13 5.39 0.76 5.37
N GLU A 14 6.28 0.51 6.33
CA GLU A 14 7.61 1.13 6.35
C GLU A 14 8.74 0.10 6.34
N GLN A 15 9.65 0.20 5.37
CA GLN A 15 10.88 -0.60 5.31
C GLN A 15 12.06 0.22 4.84
N PRO A 16 13.26 -0.02 5.38
CA PRO A 16 14.48 0.53 4.80
C PRO A 16 14.67 0.00 3.38
N LEU A 17 14.65 0.89 2.39
CA LEU A 17 15.01 0.58 1.01
C LEU A 17 16.30 1.32 0.64
N ARG A 18 17.33 0.55 0.30
CA ARG A 18 18.60 1.07 -0.23
C ARG A 18 18.69 0.80 -1.72
N TYR A 19 18.95 1.84 -2.49
CA TYR A 19 19.20 1.75 -3.92
C TYR A 19 20.46 2.54 -4.25
N MET A 20 21.43 1.88 -4.90
CA MET A 20 22.73 2.48 -5.27
C MET A 20 23.45 3.18 -4.09
N GLY A 21 23.34 2.62 -2.88
CA GLY A 21 23.94 3.18 -1.66
C GLY A 21 23.17 4.34 -1.01
N LEU A 22 22.05 4.77 -1.60
CA LEU A 22 21.17 5.82 -1.08
C LEU A 22 19.94 5.22 -0.40
N ASN A 23 19.51 5.82 0.71
CA ASN A 23 18.21 5.50 1.32
C ASN A 23 17.13 6.25 0.53
N VAL A 24 16.32 5.53 -0.25
CA VAL A 24 15.36 6.13 -1.20
C VAL A 24 13.90 5.84 -0.86
N GLY A 25 13.62 4.77 -0.12
CA GLY A 25 12.26 4.41 0.28
C GLY A 25 12.25 4.03 1.76
N THR A 26 11.32 4.62 2.51
CA THR A 26 11.06 4.21 3.90
C THR A 26 9.60 3.91 4.15
N ARG A 27 8.70 4.30 3.23
CA ARG A 27 7.25 4.26 3.44
C ARG A 27 6.51 4.06 2.12
N MET A 28 5.73 3.00 2.06
CA MET A 28 4.63 2.83 1.13
C MET A 28 3.36 3.40 1.75
N THR A 29 2.56 4.10 0.96
CA THR A 29 1.25 4.60 1.37
C THR A 29 0.16 3.87 0.58
N VAL A 30 -0.91 3.49 1.25
CA VAL A 30 -2.07 2.82 0.68
C VAL A 30 -3.28 3.70 0.95
N VAL A 31 -3.99 4.07 -0.10
CA VAL A 31 -5.20 4.89 0.00
C VAL A 31 -6.37 4.10 -0.57
N ARG A 32 -7.48 4.01 0.19
CA ARG A 32 -8.72 3.47 -0.35
C ARG A 32 -9.37 4.50 -1.25
N SER A 33 -9.61 4.09 -2.50
CA SER A 33 -10.35 4.88 -3.48
C SER A 33 -11.81 4.44 -3.45
N GLN A 34 -12.74 5.39 -3.35
CA GLN A 34 -14.16 5.09 -3.48
C GLN A 34 -14.48 4.82 -4.95
N SER A 35 -14.98 3.61 -5.25
CA SER A 35 -15.54 3.34 -6.56
C SER A 35 -16.89 4.02 -6.68
N LYS A 36 -17.03 4.98 -7.61
CA LYS A 36 -18.35 5.41 -8.08
C LYS A 36 -18.93 4.24 -8.89
N GLY A 37 -19.77 3.44 -8.25
CA GLY A 37 -20.44 2.29 -8.85
C GLY A 37 -19.83 0.97 -8.41
N GLU A 38 -20.61 0.24 -7.60
CA GLU A 38 -20.81 -1.22 -7.60
C GLU A 38 -19.61 -2.18 -7.70
N LEU A 39 -18.40 -1.78 -7.29
CA LEU A 39 -17.38 -2.78 -6.97
C LEU A 39 -17.62 -3.32 -5.56
N PRO A 40 -17.81 -4.64 -5.40
CA PRO A 40 -18.06 -5.26 -4.08
C PRO A 40 -16.84 -5.14 -3.16
N ASN A 41 -15.65 -4.90 -3.73
CA ASN A 41 -14.39 -4.78 -3.00
C ASN A 41 -13.89 -3.33 -3.03
N SER A 42 -13.29 -2.90 -1.93
CA SER A 42 -12.61 -1.59 -1.85
C SER A 42 -11.45 -1.55 -2.84
N LEU A 43 -11.32 -0.45 -3.59
CA LEU A 43 -10.21 -0.24 -4.51
C LEU A 43 -9.07 0.44 -3.78
N LEU A 44 -7.83 0.00 -4.02
CA LEU A 44 -6.64 0.55 -3.37
C LEU A 44 -5.70 1.17 -4.39
N THR A 45 -5.18 2.35 -4.05
CA THR A 45 -4.06 2.99 -4.73
C THR A 45 -2.84 2.92 -3.84
N ILE A 46 -1.72 2.44 -4.38
CA ILE A 46 -0.43 2.36 -3.69
C ILE A 46 0.51 3.44 -4.21
N VAL A 47 1.12 4.19 -3.30
CA VAL A 47 2.12 5.22 -3.59
C VAL A 47 3.46 4.82 -2.98
N SER A 48 4.53 4.98 -3.76
CA SER A 48 5.91 4.62 -3.39
C SER A 48 5.98 3.17 -2.90
N PRO A 49 5.62 2.21 -3.77
CA PRO A 49 5.62 0.80 -3.39
C PRO A 49 7.01 0.38 -2.94
N ILE A 50 6.97 -0.54 -1.99
CA ILE A 50 8.14 -1.17 -1.40
C ILE A 50 8.06 -2.67 -1.69
N GLU A 51 9.11 -3.42 -1.37
CA GLU A 51 9.11 -4.88 -1.56
C GLU A 51 7.97 -5.55 -0.77
N LEU A 52 7.14 -6.32 -1.46
CA LEU A 52 6.00 -7.01 -0.86
C LEU A 52 6.45 -8.33 -0.23
N SER A 53 6.36 -8.44 1.10
CA SER A 53 6.40 -9.73 1.77
C SER A 53 5.05 -10.43 1.68
N ASN A 54 5.03 -11.77 1.76
CA ASN A 54 3.78 -12.55 1.79
C ASN A 54 2.79 -12.01 2.85
N SER A 55 3.29 -11.66 4.03
CA SER A 55 2.46 -11.09 5.10
C SER A 55 1.83 -9.74 4.73
N LEU A 56 2.56 -8.88 4.00
CA LEU A 56 2.08 -7.56 3.59
C LEU A 56 1.07 -7.69 2.44
N GLN A 57 1.33 -8.61 1.51
CA GLN A 57 0.38 -8.96 0.46
C GLN A 57 -0.95 -9.45 1.05
N THR A 58 -0.93 -10.39 1.99
CA THR A 58 -2.15 -10.86 2.67
C THR A 58 -2.91 -9.73 3.37
N GLN A 59 -2.20 -8.78 4.00
CA GLN A 59 -2.84 -7.61 4.63
C GLN A 59 -3.48 -6.67 3.59
N LEU A 60 -2.84 -6.46 2.43
CA LEU A 60 -3.42 -5.68 1.34
C LEU A 60 -4.65 -6.37 0.75
N ASP A 61 -4.58 -7.67 0.52
CA ASP A 61 -5.70 -8.46 -0.04
C ASP A 61 -6.94 -8.43 0.87
N GLN A 62 -6.74 -8.33 2.19
CA GLN A 62 -7.83 -8.14 3.17
C GLN A 62 -8.47 -6.74 3.10
N LEU A 63 -7.70 -5.71 2.70
CA LEU A 63 -8.21 -4.36 2.56
C LEU A 63 -8.99 -4.16 1.26
N GLY A 64 -8.60 -4.86 0.19
CA GLY A 64 -9.26 -4.74 -1.10
C GLY A 64 -8.34 -5.04 -2.29
N THR A 65 -8.78 -4.63 -3.47
CA THR A 65 -8.06 -4.88 -4.71
C THR A 65 -7.19 -3.67 -5.06
N VAL A 66 -5.88 -3.87 -5.19
CA VAL A 66 -4.96 -2.85 -5.69
C VAL A 66 -5.20 -2.64 -7.18
N THR A 67 -5.55 -1.41 -7.57
CA THR A 67 -5.84 -1.06 -8.97
C THR A 67 -4.85 -0.05 -9.56
N ASN A 68 -4.19 0.74 -8.71
CA ASN A 68 -3.21 1.73 -9.13
C ASN A 68 -1.93 1.62 -8.30
N LEU A 69 -0.80 1.80 -8.97
CA LEU A 69 0.53 1.85 -8.37
C LEU A 69 1.28 3.05 -8.94
N ILE A 70 1.74 3.93 -8.05
CA ILE A 70 2.43 5.19 -8.37
C ILE A 70 3.84 5.11 -7.81
N ALA A 71 4.84 5.24 -8.69
CA ALA A 71 6.27 5.18 -8.37
C ALA A 71 6.92 6.56 -8.41
#